data_AF-A0A2A2FZF0-F1
#
_entry.id   AF-A0A2A2FZF0-F1
#
_cell.length_a   1.000
_cell.length_b   1.000
_cell.length_c   1.000
_cell.angle_alpha   90.00
_cell.angle_beta   90.00
_cell.angle_gamma   90.00
#
_symmetry.space_group_name_H-M   'P 1'
#
loop_
_entity.id
_entity.type
_entity.pdbx_description
1 polymer ?
#
loop_
_entity_poly.entity_id
_entity_poly.type
_entity_poly.pdbx_seq_one_letter_code
_entity_poly.pdbx_strand_id
1 'polypeptide(L)'
;MNTIEKNGSAEVVRTPEVGLTRKDLADLDLIRRSPERLRELGTEEGSASDKILVHAVFEEGMRAIKDRNMADAYAEMAEEQFTDEGQAERSAHKARRARRNLDPWED
;
A
#
# COMPACT_ATOMS: atom_id res chain seq x y z
N MET A 1 -28.31 -40.07 -11.64
CA MET A 1 -27.24 -39.72 -10.69
C MET A 1 -26.29 -38.75 -11.39
N ASN A 2 -26.24 -37.51 -10.88
CA ASN A 2 -25.27 -36.41 -11.02
C ASN A 2 -24.60 -36.16 -12.40
N THR A 3 -24.53 -34.92 -12.91
CA THR A 3 -23.92 -33.80 -12.19
C THR A 3 -24.37 -32.42 -12.71
N ILE A 4 -24.78 -31.61 -11.75
CA ILE A 4 -24.97 -30.16 -11.65
C ILE A 4 -24.25 -29.31 -12.72
N GLU A 5 -25.01 -28.64 -13.59
CA GLU A 5 -24.56 -27.50 -14.39
C GLU A 5 -24.44 -26.27 -13.49
N LYS A 6 -23.22 -25.84 -13.17
CA LYS A 6 -22.96 -24.52 -12.57
C LYS A 6 -22.75 -23.51 -13.69
N ASN A 7 -23.83 -22.84 -14.11
CA ASN A 7 -23.72 -21.57 -14.83
C ASN A 7 -23.25 -20.49 -13.86
N GLY A 8 -21.94 -20.45 -13.61
CA GLY A 8 -21.30 -19.34 -12.92
C GLY A 8 -21.32 -18.13 -13.85
N SER A 9 -22.05 -17.10 -13.45
CA SER A 9 -22.01 -15.77 -14.06
C SER A 9 -20.56 -15.29 -14.12
N ALA A 10 -19.93 -15.42 -15.29
CA ALA A 10 -18.63 -14.82 -15.53
C ALA A 10 -18.81 -13.31 -15.43
N GLU A 11 -18.33 -12.72 -14.34
CA GLU A 11 -18.21 -11.28 -14.20
C GLU A 11 -17.26 -10.81 -15.32
N VAL A 12 -17.82 -10.20 -16.35
CA VAL A 12 -17.04 -9.61 -17.45
C VAL A 12 -16.40 -8.35 -16.89
N VAL A 13 -15.22 -8.52 -16.27
CA VAL A 13 -14.35 -7.41 -15.91
C VAL A 13 -13.92 -6.75 -17.21
N ARG A 14 -14.60 -5.66 -17.58
CA ARG A 14 -14.22 -4.85 -18.73
C ARG A 14 -12.96 -4.08 -18.36
N THR A 15 -11.81 -4.61 -18.77
CA THR A 15 -10.56 -3.87 -18.70
C THR A 15 -10.69 -2.66 -19.64
N PRO A 16 -10.58 -1.42 -19.15
CA PRO A 16 -10.55 -0.27 -20.06
C PRO A 16 -9.34 -0.41 -20.98
N GLU A 17 -9.58 -0.46 -22.28
CA GLU A 17 -8.52 -0.43 -23.29
C GLU A 17 -7.94 0.98 -23.36
N VAL A 18 -6.93 1.23 -22.53
CA VAL A 18 -6.12 2.44 -22.63
C VAL A 18 -5.02 2.13 -23.64
N GLY A 19 -5.18 2.65 -24.87
CA GLY A 19 -4.14 2.57 -25.88
C GLY A 19 -2.90 3.37 -25.45
N LEU A 20 -1.71 2.85 -25.76
CA LEU A 20 -0.47 3.57 -25.50
C LEU A 20 -0.40 4.84 -26.35
N THR A 21 -0.11 5.95 -25.71
CA THR A 21 0.14 7.22 -26.39
C THR A 21 1.51 7.21 -27.06
N ARG A 22 1.76 8.18 -27.96
CA ARG A 22 3.10 8.36 -28.55
C ARG A 22 4.18 8.61 -27.50
N LYS A 23 3.82 9.27 -26.40
CA LYS A 23 4.75 9.54 -25.30
C LYS A 23 5.12 8.23 -24.60
N ASP A 24 4.14 7.39 -24.30
CA ASP A 24 4.38 6.10 -23.64
C ASP A 24 5.32 5.23 -24.48
N LEU A 25 5.15 5.20 -25.81
CA LEU A 25 6.06 4.47 -26.70
C LEU A 25 7.50 5.02 -26.66
N ALA A 26 7.67 6.34 -26.60
CA ALA A 26 8.99 6.95 -26.48
C ALA A 26 9.63 6.65 -25.12
N ASP A 27 8.84 6.66 -24.05
CA ASP A 27 9.30 6.34 -22.70
C ASP A 27 9.72 4.85 -22.60
N LEU A 28 8.96 3.93 -23.22
CA LEU A 28 9.31 2.51 -23.29
C LEU A 28 10.62 2.27 -24.08
N ASP A 29 10.84 3.02 -25.16
CA ASP A 29 12.08 2.95 -25.94
C ASP A 29 13.29 3.47 -25.15
N LEU A 30 13.10 4.52 -24.34
CA LEU A 30 14.13 5.00 -23.41
C LEU A 30 14.46 3.96 -22.34
N ILE A 31 13.44 3.33 -21.74
CA ILE A 31 13.62 2.26 -20.74
C ILE A 31 14.37 1.08 -21.35
N ARG A 32 13.99 0.64 -22.56
CA ARG A 32 14.63 -0.46 -23.28
C ARG A 32 16.12 -0.23 -23.53
N ARG A 33 16.55 1.02 -23.67
CA ARG A 33 17.97 1.39 -23.89
C ARG A 33 18.72 1.63 -22.59
N SER A 34 18.08 1.48 -21.44
CA SER A 34 18.64 1.81 -20.13
C SER A 34 18.80 0.55 -19.27
N PRO A 35 19.99 -0.09 -19.26
CA PRO A 35 20.24 -1.30 -18.48
C PRO A 35 19.85 -1.20 -17.00
N GLU A 36 20.11 -0.04 -16.38
CA GLU A 36 19.77 0.19 -14.97
C GLU A 36 18.26 0.13 -14.72
N ARG A 37 17.47 0.68 -15.64
CA ARG A 37 16.00 0.67 -15.54
C ARG A 37 15.44 -0.72 -15.77
N LEU A 38 16.01 -1.46 -16.71
CA LEU A 38 15.62 -2.85 -16.95
C LEU A 38 15.91 -3.71 -15.72
N ARG A 39 17.06 -3.50 -15.06
CA ARG A 39 17.41 -4.17 -13.81
C ARG A 39 16.46 -3.82 -12.67
N GLU A 40 16.11 -2.54 -12.49
CA GLU A 40 15.11 -2.11 -11.52
C GLU A 40 13.76 -2.81 -11.75
N LEU A 41 13.36 -2.94 -13.02
CA LEU A 41 12.13 -3.62 -13.41
C LEU A 41 12.21 -5.15 -13.41
N GLY A 42 13.37 -5.74 -13.08
CA GLY A 42 13.57 -7.19 -13.12
C GLY A 42 13.47 -7.81 -14.52
N THR A 43 13.77 -7.03 -15.55
CA THR A 43 13.72 -7.42 -16.97
C THR A 43 15.13 -7.49 -17.58
N GLU A 44 15.31 -8.37 -18.56
CA GLU A 44 16.60 -8.56 -19.24
C GLU A 44 16.70 -7.69 -20.52
N GLU A 45 17.92 -7.21 -20.81
CA GLU A 45 18.22 -6.50 -22.06
C GLU A 45 17.93 -7.36 -23.29
N GLY A 46 17.21 -6.78 -24.26
CA GLY A 46 17.00 -7.42 -25.57
C GLY A 46 15.89 -8.47 -25.65
N SER A 47 15.28 -8.90 -24.54
CA SER A 47 14.21 -9.91 -24.54
C SER A 47 12.81 -9.37 -24.20
N ALA A 48 12.70 -8.13 -23.74
CA ALA A 48 11.43 -7.57 -23.28
C ALA A 48 10.58 -7.05 -24.46
N SER A 49 9.56 -7.81 -24.85
CA SER A 49 8.47 -7.31 -25.70
C SER A 49 7.81 -6.08 -25.05
N ASP A 50 7.22 -5.18 -25.85
CA ASP A 50 6.56 -3.97 -25.34
C ASP A 50 5.54 -4.29 -24.24
N LYS A 51 4.80 -5.41 -24.38
CA LYS A 51 3.83 -5.86 -23.38
C LYS A 51 4.45 -6.21 -22.04
N ILE A 52 5.61 -6.88 -22.05
CA ILE A 52 6.34 -7.23 -20.82
C ILE A 52 6.82 -5.95 -20.14
N LEU A 53 7.35 -5.01 -20.92
CA LEU A 53 7.87 -3.75 -20.40
C LEU A 53 6.75 -2.90 -19.78
N VAL A 54 5.61 -2.77 -20.46
CA VAL A 54 4.43 -2.06 -19.94
C VAL A 54 3.94 -2.68 -18.65
N HIS A 55 3.84 -4.01 -18.60
CA HIS A 55 3.41 -4.71 -17.40
C HIS A 55 4.37 -4.50 -16.24
N ALA A 56 5.69 -4.59 -16.48
CA ALA A 56 6.70 -4.36 -15.45
C ALA A 56 6.65 -2.92 -14.90
N VAL A 57 6.53 -1.92 -15.78
CA VAL A 57 6.37 -0.51 -15.39
C VAL A 57 5.10 -0.31 -14.56
N PHE A 58 4.00 -0.94 -14.94
CA PHE A 58 2.75 -0.87 -14.20
C PHE A 58 2.87 -1.48 -12.80
N GLU A 59 3.43 -2.69 -12.69
CA GLU A 59 3.61 -3.38 -11.41
C GLU A 59 4.51 -2.57 -10.46
N GLU A 60 5.60 -2.01 -10.98
CA GLU A 60 6.50 -1.16 -10.18
C GLU A 60 5.82 0.12 -9.72
N GLY A 61 5.02 0.77 -10.58
CA GLY A 61 4.21 1.92 -10.19
C GLY A 61 3.18 1.58 -9.11
N MET A 62 2.50 0.43 -9.23
CA MET A 62 1.55 -0.05 -8.22
C MET A 62 2.24 -0.38 -6.90
N ARG A 63 3.45 -0.94 -6.94
CA ARG A 63 4.27 -1.20 -5.76
C ARG A 63 4.64 0.10 -5.05
N ALA A 64 5.12 1.10 -5.78
CA ALA A 64 5.47 2.40 -5.21
C ALA A 64 4.26 3.08 -4.52
N ILE A 65 3.06 2.97 -5.10
CA ILE A 65 1.83 3.47 -4.48
C ILE A 65 1.49 2.70 -3.20
N LYS A 66 1.59 1.37 -3.23
CA LYS A 66 1.35 0.53 -2.04
C LYS A 66 2.32 0.85 -0.91
N ASP A 67 3.60 0.96 -1.21
CA ASP A 67 4.64 1.25 -0.22
C ASP A 67 4.40 2.62 0.42
N ARG A 68 4.00 3.62 -0.37
CA ARG A 68 3.60 4.93 0.14
C ARG A 68 2.38 4.85 1.05
N ASN A 69 1.31 4.17 0.61
CA ASN A 69 0.10 4.04 1.41
C ASN A 69 0.34 3.26 2.71
N MET A 70 1.23 2.28 2.70
CA MET A 70 1.65 1.57 3.91
C MET A 70 2.40 2.51 4.86
N ALA A 71 3.33 3.32 4.36
CA ALA A 71 4.05 4.29 5.18
C ALA A 71 3.10 5.30 5.84
N ASP A 72 2.12 5.80 5.09
CA ASP A 72 1.10 6.73 5.60
C ASP A 72 0.23 6.06 6.68
N ALA A 73 -0.21 4.82 6.47
CA ALA A 73 -0.99 4.07 7.46
C ALA A 73 -0.19 3.75 8.74
N TYR A 74 1.11 3.44 8.61
CA TYR A 74 1.98 3.25 9.77
C TYR A 74 2.20 4.54 10.55
N ALA A 75 2.28 5.70 9.88
CA ALA A 75 2.37 7.00 10.53
C ALA A 75 1.09 7.31 11.32
N GLU A 76 -0.08 7.07 10.72
CA GLU A 76 -1.38 7.27 11.38
C GLU A 76 -1.54 6.38 12.63
N MET A 77 -1.22 5.08 12.53
CA MET A 77 -1.24 4.17 13.69
C MET A 77 -0.26 4.57 14.80
N ALA A 78 0.90 5.12 14.43
CA ALA A 78 1.87 5.62 15.42
C ALA A 78 1.31 6.84 16.15
N GLU A 79 0.69 7.79 15.45
CA GLU A 79 0.05 8.95 16.05
C GLU A 79 -1.09 8.55 17.00
N GLU A 80 -1.93 7.60 16.61
CA GLU A 80 -3.01 7.06 17.45
C GLU A 80 -2.47 6.45 18.75
N GLN A 81 -1.43 5.61 18.68
CA GLN A 81 -0.81 5.02 19.88
C GLN A 81 -0.23 6.06 20.83
N PHE A 82 0.43 7.10 20.31
CA PHE A 82 0.94 8.20 21.13
C PHE A 82 -0.19 8.95 21.85
N THR A 83 -1.35 9.10 21.20
CA THR A 83 -2.50 9.76 21.83
C THR A 83 -3.18 8.89 22.89
N ASP A 84 -3.33 7.59 22.65
CA ASP A 84 -3.99 6.67 23.58
C ASP A 84 -3.14 6.38 24.82
N GLU A 85 -1.84 6.11 24.66
CA GLU A 85 -0.93 5.89 25.79
C GLU A 85 -0.77 7.18 26.63
N GLY A 86 -0.64 8.33 25.96
CA GLY A 86 -0.57 9.63 26.62
C GLY A 86 -1.83 9.99 27.39
N GLN A 87 -3.01 9.52 26.96
CA GLN A 87 -4.26 9.69 27.71
C GLN A 87 -4.39 8.70 28.87
N ALA A 88 -3.98 7.44 28.67
CA ALA A 88 -3.97 6.42 29.72
C ALA A 88 -3.06 6.82 30.89
N GLU A 89 -1.86 7.34 30.62
CA GLU A 89 -0.93 7.78 31.67
C GLU A 89 -1.45 9.00 32.45
N ARG A 90 -2.03 10.00 31.75
CA ARG A 90 -2.63 11.17 32.38
C ARG A 90 -3.82 10.81 33.27
N SER A 91 -4.66 9.87 32.84
CA SER A 91 -5.80 9.41 33.63
C SER A 91 -5.36 8.61 34.87
N ALA A 92 -4.35 7.75 34.73
CA ALA A 92 -3.76 7.02 35.85
C ALA A 92 -3.12 7.96 36.89
N HIS A 93 -2.39 8.98 36.44
CA HIS A 93 -1.80 9.99 37.33
C HIS A 93 -2.87 10.80 38.06
N LYS A 94 -3.96 11.19 37.37
CA LYS A 94 -5.11 11.88 37.98
C LYS A 94 -5.81 11.01 39.04
N ALA A 95 -6.02 9.72 38.77
CA ALA A 95 -6.61 8.78 39.70
C ALA A 95 -5.74 8.57 40.95
N ARG A 96 -4.42 8.43 40.79
CA ARG A 96 -3.47 8.32 41.92
C ARG A 96 -3.46 9.58 42.78
N ARG A 97 -3.51 10.77 42.16
CA ARG A 97 -3.53 12.05 42.86
C ARG A 97 -4.86 12.27 43.61
N ALA A 98 -5.99 11.83 43.06
CA ALA A 98 -7.28 11.87 43.74
C ALA A 98 -7.32 10.96 44.97
N ARG A 99 -6.77 9.74 44.88
CA ARG A 99 -6.67 8.82 46.02
C ARG A 99 -5.76 9.33 47.14
N ARG A 100 -4.65 9.98 46.78
CA ARG A 100 -3.71 10.58 47.75
C ARG A 100 -4.30 11.78 48.51
N ASN A 101 -5.27 12.47 47.92
CA ASN A 101 -5.96 13.60 48.55
C ASN A 101 -7.21 13.17 49.34
N LEU A 102 -7.47 11.86 49.47
CA LEU A 102 -8.61 11.29 50.18
C LEU A 102 -8.26 10.74 51.58
N ASP A 103 -7.08 11.08 52.12
CA ASP A 103 -6.82 11.00 53.56
C ASP A 103 -6.84 12.41 54.18
N PRO A 104 -8.02 12.95 54.53
CA PRO A 104 -8.13 14.01 55.49
C PRO A 104 -8.42 13.37 56.86
N TRP A 105 -7.37 13.24 57.66
CA TRP A 105 -7.43 13.11 59.13
C TRP A 105 -7.96 11.77 59.67
N GLU A 106 -7.00 10.89 60.02
CA GLU A 106 -7.03 10.21 61.32
C GLU A 106 -7.05 11.29 62.42
N ASP A 107 -8.18 11.41 63.13
CA ASP A 107 -8.28 11.78 64.55
C ASP A 107 -9.64 11.31 65.10
#